data_AF-A0A7Z0WKQ4-F1
#
_entry.id   AF-A0A7Z0WKQ4-F1
#
_cell.length_a   1.000
_cell.length_b   1.000
_cell.length_c   1.000
_cell.angle_alpha   90.00
_cell.angle_beta   90.00
_cell.angle_gamma   90.00
#
_symmetry.space_group_name_H-M   'P 1'
#
loop_
_entity.id
_entity.type
_entity.pdbx_description
1 polymer ?
#
loop_
_entity_poly.entity_id
_entity_poly.type
_entity_poly.pdbx_seq_one_letter_code
_entity_poly.pdbx_strand_id
1 'polypeptide(L)'
;MEVVTVSMGLFGQSGVYQESWVEMRADVTMSYEVDRDNKIATLTFGSRNEYSLAIGLRNLEQLLELASAARLDLVAHAEREPVLER
;
A
#
# COMPACT_ATOMS: atom_id res chain seq x y z
N MET A 1 -6.29 -40.19 2.45
CA MET A 1 -7.09 -39.07 2.96
C MET A 1 -6.61 -37.83 2.24
N GLU A 2 -7.33 -37.40 1.20
CA GLU A 2 -7.06 -36.12 0.54
C GLU A 2 -7.63 -35.00 1.41
N VAL A 3 -6.78 -34.09 1.86
CA VAL A 3 -7.21 -32.83 2.46
C VAL A 3 -7.52 -31.89 1.31
N VAL A 4 -8.79 -31.83 0.91
CA VAL A 4 -9.27 -30.78 0.01
C VAL A 4 -9.35 -29.51 0.84
N THR A 5 -8.34 -28.66 0.72
CA THR A 5 -8.39 -27.30 1.27
C THR A 5 -9.36 -26.51 0.40
N VAL A 6 -10.61 -26.39 0.85
CA VAL A 6 -11.58 -25.46 0.27
C VAL A 6 -11.17 -24.06 0.71
N SER A 7 -10.45 -23.34 -0.15
CA SER A 7 -10.26 -21.90 -0.02
C SER A 7 -11.59 -21.21 -0.34
N MET A 8 -12.49 -21.19 0.66
CA MET A 8 -13.71 -20.37 0.61
C MET A 8 -13.30 -18.91 0.68
N GLY A 9 -13.43 -18.19 -0.43
CA GLY A 9 -13.33 -16.74 -0.45
C GLY A 9 -14.40 -16.16 0.47
N LEU A 10 -14.00 -15.68 1.64
CA LEU A 10 -14.85 -15.01 2.63
C LEU A 10 -15.35 -13.63 2.18
N PHE A 11 -15.06 -13.24 0.94
CA PHE A 11 -15.49 -11.99 0.31
C PHE A 11 -16.99 -12.04 -0.04
N GLY A 12 -17.86 -12.02 0.96
CA GLY A 12 -19.31 -11.98 0.72
C GLY A 12 -20.22 -11.93 1.94
N GLN A 13 -19.72 -12.07 3.17
CA GLN A 13 -20.56 -11.87 4.36
C GLN A 13 -20.52 -10.41 4.80
N SER A 14 -21.68 -9.73 4.77
CA SER A 14 -21.82 -8.46 5.49
C SER A 14 -21.67 -8.74 6.99
N GLY A 15 -20.76 -8.01 7.65
CA GLY A 15 -20.47 -8.16 9.07
C GLY A 15 -19.07 -8.66 9.42
N VAL A 16 -18.26 -9.08 8.45
CA VAL A 16 -16.83 -9.37 8.66
C VAL A 16 -15.99 -8.22 8.10
N TYR A 17 -15.57 -7.30 8.97
CA TYR A 17 -14.58 -6.27 8.64
C TYR A 17 -13.19 -6.85 8.88
N GLN A 18 -12.50 -7.24 7.81
CA GLN A 18 -11.09 -7.62 7.90
C GLN A 18 -10.23 -6.38 7.65
N GLU A 19 -9.77 -5.76 8.72
CA GLU A 19 -8.71 -4.76 8.63
C GLU A 19 -7.39 -5.49 8.37
N SER A 20 -6.84 -5.32 7.17
CA SER A 20 -5.52 -5.82 6.83
C SER A 20 -4.58 -4.64 6.74
N TRP A 21 -3.65 -4.54 7.69
CA TRP A 21 -2.59 -3.54 7.68
C TRP A 21 -1.44 -4.04 6.81
N VAL A 22 -1.02 -3.24 5.83
CA VAL A 22 0.15 -3.55 4.99
C VAL A 22 1.30 -2.68 5.46
N GLU A 23 2.35 -3.30 5.97
CA GLU A 23 3.56 -2.58 6.37
C GLU A 23 4.52 -2.50 5.18
N MET A 24 4.69 -1.28 4.65
CA MET A 24 5.54 -1.00 3.49
C MET A 24 6.96 -0.67 3.97
N ARG A 25 7.76 -1.70 4.26
CA ARG A 25 9.18 -1.57 4.63
C ARG A 25 10.07 -1.42 3.40
N ALA A 26 11.32 -1.02 3.62
CA ALA A 26 12.28 -0.72 2.55
C ALA A 26 12.57 -1.89 1.58
N ASP A 27 12.27 -3.12 1.99
CA ASP A 27 12.44 -4.35 1.22
C ASP A 27 11.22 -4.72 0.37
N VAL A 28 10.09 -4.01 0.51
CA VAL A 28 8.88 -4.27 -0.27
C VAL A 28 9.02 -3.66 -1.67
N THR A 29 9.05 -4.53 -2.68
CA THR A 29 9.07 -4.10 -4.08
C THR A 29 7.68 -3.58 -4.49
N MET A 30 7.65 -2.45 -5.19
CA MET A 30 6.43 -1.87 -5.75
C MET A 30 6.55 -1.79 -7.27
N SER A 31 5.45 -2.02 -7.97
CA SER A 31 5.33 -1.83 -9.41
C SER A 31 4.06 -1.07 -9.75
N TYR A 32 3.98 -0.56 -10.98
CA TYR A 32 2.78 0.10 -11.46
C TYR A 32 2.49 -0.20 -12.92
N GLU A 33 1.21 -0.19 -13.27
CA GLU A 33 0.70 -0.24 -14.62
C GLU A 33 -0.22 0.96 -14.86
N VAL A 34 -0.33 1.42 -16.11
CA VAL A 34 -1.16 2.59 -16.46
C VAL A 34 -2.08 2.24 -17.62
N ASP A 35 -3.38 2.40 -17.37
CA ASP A 35 -4.39 2.52 -18.40
C ASP A 35 -4.53 3.99 -18.78
N ARG A 36 -4.01 4.34 -19.96
CA ARG A 36 -3.99 5.73 -20.44
C ARG A 36 -5.35 6.18 -20.95
N ASP A 37 -6.17 5.26 -21.44
CA ASP A 37 -7.48 5.57 -22.00
C ASP A 37 -8.47 5.92 -20.88
N ASN A 38 -8.40 5.17 -19.77
CA ASN A 38 -9.22 5.41 -18.60
C ASN A 38 -8.57 6.32 -17.55
N LYS A 39 -7.30 6.70 -17.75
CA LYS A 39 -6.50 7.52 -16.81
C LYS A 39 -6.47 6.93 -15.41
N ILE A 40 -6.22 5.62 -15.34
CA ILE A 40 -6.12 4.84 -14.10
C ILE A 40 -4.72 4.26 -14.01
N ALA A 41 -4.11 4.38 -12.84
CA ALA A 41 -2.89 3.65 -12.50
C ALA A 41 -3.23 2.51 -11.54
N THR A 42 -2.58 1.37 -11.71
CA THR A 42 -2.67 0.24 -10.78
C THR A 42 -1.32 0.08 -10.12
N LEU A 43 -1.24 0.32 -8.81
CA LEU A 43 -0.05 0.08 -8.00
C LEU A 43 -0.13 -1.34 -7.45
N THR A 44 0.92 -2.12 -7.62
CA THR A 44 1.04 -3.46 -7.01
C THR A 44 2.16 -3.44 -5.98
N PHE A 45 1.88 -3.98 -4.79
CA PHE A 45 2.78 -3.94 -3.64
C PHE A 45 2.51 -5.09 -2.66
N GLY A 46 3.34 -5.17 -1.61
CA GLY A 46 3.37 -6.29 -0.66
C GLY A 46 4.57 -7.21 -0.91
N SER A 47 4.94 -7.99 0.10
CA SER A 47 6.15 -8.83 0.03
C SER A 47 6.08 -9.88 -1.08
N ARG A 48 4.87 -10.20 -1.56
CA ARG A 48 4.59 -11.15 -2.64
C ARG A 48 3.66 -10.55 -3.70
N ASN A 49 3.61 -9.22 -3.83
CA ASN A 49 2.69 -8.53 -4.73
C ASN A 49 1.20 -8.88 -4.47
N GLU A 50 0.84 -9.15 -3.22
CA GLU A 50 -0.52 -9.60 -2.86
C GLU A 50 -1.55 -8.45 -2.79
N TYR A 51 -1.11 -7.18 -2.89
CA TYR A 51 -1.99 -6.01 -2.82
C TYR A 51 -1.95 -5.22 -4.12
N SER A 52 -3.12 -4.78 -4.58
CA SER A 52 -3.26 -3.90 -5.73
C SER A 52 -4.19 -2.72 -5.42
N LEU A 53 -3.77 -1.51 -5.79
CA LEU A 53 -4.55 -0.29 -5.69
C LEU A 53 -4.74 0.31 -7.08
N ALA A 54 -5.98 0.25 -7.60
CA ALA A 54 -6.38 1.00 -8.78
C ALA A 54 -6.81 2.41 -8.37
N ILE A 55 -6.20 3.43 -8.97
CA ILE A 55 -6.41 4.83 -8.61
C ILE A 55 -6.49 5.70 -9.87
N GLY A 56 -7.53 6.53 -9.92
CA GLY A 56 -7.71 7.51 -11.00
C GLY A 56 -6.78 8.72 -10.83
N LEU A 57 -6.45 9.40 -11.93
CA LEU A 57 -5.49 10.52 -11.96
C LEU A 57 -5.69 11.57 -10.86
N ARG A 58 -6.90 12.09 -10.66
CA ARG A 58 -7.17 13.12 -9.63
C ARG A 58 -6.89 12.64 -8.21
N ASN A 59 -7.27 11.40 -7.92
CA ASN A 59 -7.04 10.81 -6.61
C ASN A 59 -5.55 10.49 -6.40
N LEU A 60 -4.84 10.14 -7.49
CA LEU A 60 -3.40 9.95 -7.47
C LEU A 60 -2.67 11.26 -7.19
N GLU A 61 -3.11 12.39 -7.78
CA GLU A 61 -2.58 13.72 -7.48
C GLU A 61 -2.75 14.07 -6.00
N GLN A 62 -3.95 13.86 -5.44
CA GLN A 62 -4.21 14.07 -4.01
C GLN A 62 -3.35 13.16 -3.12
N LEU A 63 -3.20 11.88 -3.50
CA LEU A 63 -2.35 10.94 -2.78
C LEU A 63 -0.89 11.41 -2.76
N LEU A 64 -0.39 11.94 -3.88
CA LEU A 64 0.98 12.47 -3.98
C LEU A 64 1.19 13.71 -3.11
N GLU A 65 0.20 14.61 -3.03
CA GLU A 65 0.25 15.78 -2.13
C GLU A 65 0.37 15.34 -0.67
N LEU A 66 -0.50 14.42 -0.23
CA LEU A 66 -0.51 13.90 1.13
C LEU A 66 0.77 13.13 1.47
N ALA A 67 1.22 12.25 0.56
CA ALA A 67 2.44 11.47 0.75
C ALA A 67 3.69 12.37 0.80
N SER A 68 3.72 13.43 -0.01
CA SER A 68 4.82 14.41 0.01
C SER A 68 4.86 15.18 1.32
N ALA A 69 3.71 15.63 1.82
CA ALA A 69 3.61 16.30 3.13
C ALA A 69 4.08 15.38 4.27
N ALA A 70 3.58 14.14 4.32
CA ALA A 70 3.99 13.16 5.32
C ALA A 70 5.48 12.86 5.27
N ARG A 71 6.07 12.76 4.06
CA ARG A 71 7.52 12.59 3.89
C ARG A 71 8.30 13.75 4.49
N LEU A 72 7.88 15.00 4.23
CA LEU A 72 8.54 16.18 4.78
C LEU A 72 8.49 16.18 6.31
N ASP A 73 7.36 15.83 6.90
CA ASP A 73 7.20 15.74 8.36
C ASP A 73 8.12 14.67 8.97
N LEU A 74 8.24 13.50 8.32
CA LEU A 74 9.13 12.42 8.76
C LEU A 74 10.61 12.84 8.69
N VAL A 75 11.04 13.48 7.61
CA VAL A 75 12.41 13.98 7.47
C VAL A 75 12.72 15.05 8.52
N ALA A 76 11.81 16.00 8.72
CA ALA A 76 11.97 17.06 9.73
C ALA A 76 12.05 16.52 11.17
N HIS A 77 11.39 15.38 11.46
CA HIS A 77 11.51 14.70 12.75
C HIS A 77 12.80 13.90 12.89
N ALA A 78 13.26 13.24 11.82
CA ALA A 78 14.52 12.48 11.83
C ALA A 78 15.74 13.39 12.08
N GLU A 79 15.72 14.64 11.61
CA GLU A 79 16.80 15.62 11.83
C GLU A 79 16.81 16.23 13.24
N ARG A 80 15.77 16.00 14.06
CA ARG A 80 15.65 16.55 15.43
C ARG A 80 16.10 15.58 16.53
N GLU A 81 16.29 14.30 16.24
CA GLU A 81 16.87 13.38 17.21
C GLU A 81 18.40 13.52 17.22
N PRO A 82 19.03 13.98 18.32
CA PRO A 82 20.48 14.00 18.39
C PRO A 82 20.98 12.56 18.40
N VAL A 83 21.89 12.24 17.47
CA VAL A 83 22.71 11.03 17.54
C VAL A 83 23.45 11.09 18.88
N LEU A 84 22.96 10.32 19.86
CA LEU A 84 23.71 10.02 21.06
C LEU A 84 24.87 9.11 20.65
N GLU A 85 25.96 9.73 20.19
CA GLU A 85 27.26 9.06 20.07
C GLU A 85 27.64 8.50 21.45
N ARG A 86 27.81 7.18 21.52
CA ARG A 86 28.45 6.47 22.64
C ARG A 86 29.82 6.00 22.21
#